data_AF-A0A9N8MAV6-F1
#
_entry.id   AF-A0A9N8MAV6-F1
#
_cell.length_a   1.000
_cell.length_b   1.000
_cell.length_c   1.000
_cell.angle_alpha   90.00
_cell.angle_beta   90.00
_cell.angle_gamma   90.00
#
_symmetry.space_group_name_H-M   'P 1'
#
loop_
_entity.id
_entity.type
_entity.pdbx_description
1 polymer ?
#
loop_
_entity_poly.entity_id
_entity_poly.type
_entity_poly.pdbx_seq_one_letter_code
_entity_poly.pdbx_strand_id
1 'polypeptide(L)'
;MTYASTVWVRPLDTVRGSGGTLSELTKVQRLAALRITGAYQSTATNVLNFEAGILPMDLKIFERQQKAFVRLIALPETHPLVPVVERAKRRPVQAIPGPLHLLCRAYPDIASARIPRNMARDLPGSRWLQLKAEVGESKEEAIETHRTALLD
;
A
#
# COMPACT_ATOMS: atom_id res chain seq x y z
N MET A 1 -12.91 -1.01 -0.63
CA MET A 1 -12.24 -1.79 0.43
C MET A 1 -11.05 -2.59 -0.11
N THR A 2 -9.99 -1.94 -0.59
CA THR A 2 -8.76 -2.62 -1.09
C THR A 2 -7.54 -2.35 -0.21
N TYR A 3 -7.72 -1.72 0.96
CA TYR A 3 -6.60 -1.18 1.73
C TYR A 3 -5.58 -2.26 2.13
N ALA A 4 -6.06 -3.46 2.52
CA ALA A 4 -5.25 -4.59 2.94
C ALA A 4 -5.02 -5.65 1.84
N SER A 5 -5.48 -5.41 0.60
CA SER A 5 -5.33 -6.40 -0.48
C SER A 5 -3.86 -6.69 -0.80
N THR A 6 -2.96 -5.74 -0.52
CA THR A 6 -1.50 -5.91 -0.69
C THR A 6 -0.88 -6.88 0.31
N VAL A 7 -1.54 -7.15 1.45
CA VAL A 7 -1.03 -8.02 2.51
C VAL A 7 -1.59 -9.44 2.38
N TRP A 8 -2.89 -9.57 2.13
CA TRP A 8 -3.58 -10.86 2.18
C TRP A 8 -3.87 -11.47 0.81
N VAL A 9 -3.92 -10.68 -0.26
CA VAL A 9 -4.08 -11.24 -1.60
C VAL A 9 -2.71 -11.65 -2.10
N ARG A 10 -2.53 -12.96 -2.31
CA ARG A 10 -1.33 -13.48 -2.96
C ARG A 10 -1.34 -13.07 -4.43
N PRO A 11 -0.22 -12.55 -4.97
CA PRO A 11 -0.15 -12.22 -6.40
C PRO A 11 -0.46 -13.47 -7.24
N LEU A 12 -1.40 -13.31 -8.17
CA LEU A 12 -2.20 -14.35 -8.84
C LEU A 12 -1.43 -15.29 -9.79
N ASP A 13 -0.11 -15.31 -9.74
CA ASP A 13 0.74 -16.19 -10.55
C ASP A 13 1.25 -17.40 -9.75
N THR A 14 1.42 -17.26 -8.42
CA THR A 14 2.39 -18.11 -7.72
C THR A 14 1.81 -19.29 -6.94
N VAL A 15 0.51 -19.28 -6.59
CA VAL A 15 -0.15 -20.38 -5.84
C VAL A 15 -1.64 -20.44 -6.17
N ARG A 16 -2.14 -21.61 -6.63
CA ARG A 16 -3.57 -21.93 -6.67
C ARG A 16 -4.18 -21.75 -5.27
N GLY A 17 -4.98 -20.71 -5.05
CA GLY A 17 -5.66 -20.52 -3.76
C GLY A 17 -6.23 -19.13 -3.47
N SER A 18 -5.81 -18.07 -4.16
CA SER A 18 -6.33 -16.70 -3.93
C SER A 18 -7.60 -16.36 -4.73
N GLY A 19 -8.07 -17.26 -5.60
CA GLY A 19 -9.21 -17.01 -6.48
C GLY A 19 -10.53 -16.75 -5.76
N GLY A 20 -10.74 -17.33 -4.57
CA GLY A 20 -11.96 -17.15 -3.79
C GLY A 20 -12.17 -15.70 -3.31
N THR A 21 -11.16 -15.10 -2.69
CA THR A 21 -11.25 -13.70 -2.22
C THR A 21 -11.39 -12.72 -3.40
N LEU A 22 -10.71 -12.99 -4.51
CA LEU A 22 -10.80 -12.17 -5.72
C LEU A 22 -12.22 -12.21 -6.32
N SER A 23 -12.84 -13.39 -6.37
CA SER A 23 -14.18 -13.53 -6.96
C SER A 23 -15.22 -12.77 -6.13
N GLU A 24 -15.14 -12.80 -4.81
CA GLU A 24 -16.01 -12.02 -3.92
C GLU A 24 -15.82 -10.51 -4.11
N LEU A 25 -14.58 -10.03 -4.19
CA LEU A 25 -14.31 -8.62 -4.49
C LEU A 25 -14.81 -8.21 -5.89
N THR A 26 -14.74 -9.12 -6.86
CA THR A 26 -15.25 -8.90 -8.22
C THR A 26 -16.77 -8.80 -8.23
N LYS A 27 -17.48 -9.61 -7.43
CA LYS A 27 -18.94 -9.49 -7.25
C LYS A 27 -19.33 -8.14 -6.66
N VAL A 28 -18.63 -7.70 -5.61
CA VAL A 28 -18.86 -6.40 -4.97
C VAL A 28 -18.62 -5.25 -5.96
N GLN A 29 -17.53 -5.32 -6.74
CA GLN A 29 -17.28 -4.31 -7.77
C GLN A 29 -18.33 -4.33 -8.88
N ARG A 30 -18.77 -5.51 -9.34
CA ARG A 30 -19.85 -5.62 -10.34
C ARG A 30 -21.13 -4.96 -9.86
N LEU A 31 -21.52 -5.16 -8.60
CA LEU A 31 -22.70 -4.52 -8.02
C LEU A 31 -22.57 -2.99 -8.02
N ALA A 32 -21.39 -2.47 -7.66
CA ALA A 32 -21.12 -1.04 -7.72
C ALA A 32 -21.15 -0.51 -9.17
N ALA A 33 -20.55 -1.24 -10.12
CA ALA A 33 -20.53 -0.86 -11.53
C ALA A 33 -21.94 -0.80 -12.12
N LEU A 34 -22.81 -1.78 -11.83
CA LEU A 34 -24.22 -1.76 -12.21
C LEU A 34 -24.95 -0.53 -11.65
N ARG A 35 -24.66 -0.16 -10.40
CA ARG A 35 -25.29 1.00 -9.74
C ARG A 35 -24.83 2.32 -10.36
N ILE A 36 -23.55 2.42 -10.75
CA ILE A 36 -22.95 3.60 -11.37
C ILE A 36 -23.49 3.79 -12.79
N THR A 37 -23.55 2.73 -13.60
CA THR A 37 -23.91 2.82 -15.02
C THR A 37 -25.41 2.71 -15.27
N GLY A 38 -26.19 2.18 -14.32
CA GLY A 38 -27.62 1.90 -14.51
C GLY A 38 -27.91 0.81 -15.55
N ALA A 39 -26.90 0.05 -15.97
CA ALA A 39 -27.02 -0.98 -16.99
C ALA A 39 -27.77 -2.23 -16.49
N TYR A 40 -28.21 -3.06 -17.43
CA TYR A 40 -28.92 -4.31 -17.13
C TYR A 40 -28.06 -5.31 -16.35
N GLN A 41 -28.71 -6.13 -15.52
CA GLN A 41 -28.03 -7.20 -14.76
C GLN A 41 -27.35 -8.26 -15.63
N SER A 42 -27.77 -8.41 -16.90
CA SER A 42 -27.17 -9.32 -17.88
C SER A 42 -25.91 -8.75 -18.55
N THR A 43 -25.62 -7.46 -18.37
CA THR A 43 -24.46 -6.80 -19.00
C THR A 43 -23.15 -7.44 -18.52
N ALA A 44 -22.22 -7.68 -19.44
CA ALA A 44 -20.94 -8.30 -19.12
C ALA A 44 -20.10 -7.42 -18.18
N THR A 45 -19.38 -8.02 -17.21
CA THR A 45 -18.64 -7.28 -16.16
C THR A 45 -17.53 -6.39 -16.72
N ASN A 46 -16.85 -6.85 -17.78
CA ASN A 46 -15.82 -6.07 -18.47
C ASN A 46 -16.39 -4.78 -19.09
N VAL A 47 -17.55 -4.88 -19.75
CA VAL A 47 -18.27 -3.72 -20.30
C VAL A 47 -18.70 -2.78 -19.18
N LEU A 48 -19.27 -3.30 -18.10
CA LEU A 48 -19.66 -2.49 -16.94
C LEU A 48 -18.48 -1.73 -16.33
N ASN A 49 -17.34 -2.39 -16.17
CA ASN A 49 -16.12 -1.77 -15.65
C ASN A 49 -15.62 -0.65 -16.58
N PHE A 50 -15.65 -0.89 -17.90
CA PHE A 50 -15.26 0.09 -18.91
C PHE A 50 -16.18 1.33 -18.86
N GLU A 51 -17.50 1.11 -18.93
CA GLU A 51 -18.51 2.19 -18.89
C GLU A 51 -18.47 2.97 -17.56
N ALA A 52 -18.18 2.29 -16.44
CA ALA A 52 -18.00 2.94 -15.14
C ALA A 52 -16.64 3.64 -14.98
N GLY A 53 -15.72 3.52 -15.95
CA GLY A 53 -14.36 4.08 -15.85
C GLY A 53 -13.52 3.45 -14.74
N ILE A 54 -13.78 2.20 -14.36
CA ILE A 54 -13.07 1.49 -13.29
C ILE A 54 -12.29 0.30 -13.83
N LEU A 55 -11.10 0.08 -13.27
CA LEU A 55 -10.25 -1.06 -13.62
C LEU A 55 -10.87 -2.37 -13.09
N PRO A 56 -10.82 -3.49 -13.85
CA PRO A 56 -11.14 -4.83 -13.34
C PRO A 56 -10.42 -5.15 -12.02
N MET A 57 -11.05 -5.94 -11.16
CA MET A 57 -10.61 -6.11 -9.77
C MET A 57 -9.22 -6.75 -9.64
N ASP A 58 -8.94 -7.73 -10.49
CA ASP A 58 -7.63 -8.37 -10.64
C ASP A 58 -6.54 -7.34 -10.97
N LEU A 59 -6.76 -6.55 -12.02
CA LEU A 59 -5.83 -5.51 -12.44
C LEU A 59 -5.66 -4.42 -11.37
N LYS A 60 -6.73 -4.05 -10.66
CA LYS A 60 -6.70 -3.08 -9.56
C LYS A 60 -5.91 -3.57 -8.36
N ILE A 61 -5.97 -4.86 -8.05
CA ILE A 61 -5.15 -5.47 -7.00
C ILE A 61 -3.68 -5.51 -7.43
N PHE A 62 -3.40 -5.90 -8.68
CA PHE A 62 -2.04 -5.91 -9.20
C PHE A 62 -1.39 -4.53 -9.20
N GLU A 63 -2.09 -3.52 -9.72
CA GLU A 63 -1.62 -2.13 -9.71
C GLU A 63 -1.30 -1.68 -8.26
N ARG A 64 -2.17 -2.02 -7.31
CA ARG A 64 -1.97 -1.66 -5.89
C ARG A 64 -0.79 -2.41 -5.27
N GLN A 65 -0.61 -3.68 -5.58
CA GLN A 65 0.55 -4.47 -5.13
C GLN A 65 1.85 -3.91 -5.70
N GLN A 66 1.91 -3.60 -6.99
CA GLN A 66 3.07 -2.99 -7.64
C GLN A 66 3.40 -1.64 -7.00
N LYS A 67 2.41 -0.74 -6.83
CA LYS A 67 2.61 0.55 -6.17
C LYS A 67 3.13 0.39 -4.73
N ALA A 68 2.57 -0.53 -3.97
CA ALA A 68 3.03 -0.80 -2.61
C ALA A 68 4.46 -1.37 -2.59
N PHE A 69 4.79 -2.26 -3.52
CA PHE A 69 6.11 -2.87 -3.63
C PHE A 69 7.18 -1.85 -4.05
N VAL A 70 6.86 -1.00 -5.04
CA VAL A 70 7.73 0.13 -5.45
C VAL A 70 8.00 1.05 -4.26
N ARG A 71 6.98 1.39 -3.48
CA ARG A 71 7.15 2.21 -2.26
C ARG A 71 8.09 1.56 -1.26
N LEU A 72 7.96 0.24 -1.04
CA LEU A 72 8.85 -0.51 -0.14
C LEU A 72 10.30 -0.53 -0.62
N ILE A 73 10.54 -0.60 -1.93
CA ILE A 73 11.89 -0.59 -2.50
C ILE A 73 12.50 0.80 -2.52
N ALA A 74 11.68 1.83 -2.73
CA ALA A 74 12.06 3.24 -2.74
C ALA A 74 12.18 3.87 -1.33
N LEU A 75 11.97 3.08 -0.27
CA LEU A 75 12.09 3.56 1.11
C LEU A 75 13.47 4.17 1.38
N PRO A 76 13.58 5.24 2.17
CA PRO A 76 14.86 5.80 2.57
C PRO A 76 15.71 4.78 3.33
N GLU A 77 17.03 4.85 3.19
CA GLU A 77 17.94 3.90 3.84
C GLU A 77 17.81 3.86 5.37
N THR A 78 17.38 4.96 5.98
CA THR A 78 17.13 5.07 7.43
C THR A 78 15.87 4.33 7.89
N HIS A 79 15.01 3.88 6.98
CA HIS A 79 13.72 3.30 7.33
C HIS A 79 13.88 1.85 7.87
N PRO A 80 13.26 1.48 9.01
CA PRO A 80 13.45 0.18 9.65
C PRO A 80 13.02 -1.03 8.80
N LEU A 81 12.16 -0.81 7.80
CA LEU A 81 11.72 -1.87 6.87
C LEU A 81 12.73 -2.19 5.77
N VAL A 82 13.71 -1.32 5.50
CA VAL A 82 14.75 -1.55 4.48
C VAL A 82 15.48 -2.88 4.68
N PRO A 83 16.03 -3.22 5.87
CA PRO A 83 16.71 -4.50 6.06
C PRO A 83 15.78 -5.70 5.87
N VAL A 84 14.48 -5.56 6.16
CA VAL A 84 13.49 -6.63 5.99
C VAL A 84 13.22 -6.88 4.50
N VAL A 85 13.04 -5.81 3.72
CA VAL A 85 12.81 -5.88 2.27
C VAL A 85 14.05 -6.44 1.56
N GLU A 86 15.25 -5.97 1.91
CA GLU A 86 16.51 -6.48 1.34
C GLU A 86 16.74 -7.96 1.65
N ARG A 87 16.40 -8.39 2.87
CA ARG A 87 16.48 -9.81 3.24
C ARG A 87 15.53 -10.66 2.39
N ALA A 88 14.31 -10.19 2.17
CA ALA A 88 13.32 -10.90 1.36
C ALA A 88 13.72 -10.99 -0.12
N LYS A 89 14.45 -10.00 -0.64
CA LYS A 89 15.01 -10.03 -2.00
C LYS A 89 16.16 -11.03 -2.15
N ARG A 90 17.04 -11.12 -1.15
CA ARG A 90 18.27 -11.93 -1.22
C ARG A 90 18.07 -13.40 -0.88
N ARG A 91 17.22 -13.70 0.11
CA ARG A 91 17.12 -15.06 0.65
C ARG A 91 16.04 -15.86 -0.09
N PRO A 92 16.37 -17.03 -0.66
CA PRO A 92 15.34 -17.97 -1.08
C PRO A 92 14.57 -18.47 0.15
N VAL A 93 13.28 -18.73 -0.04
CA VAL A 93 12.34 -19.06 1.02
C VAL A 93 12.63 -20.43 1.64
N GLN A 94 12.61 -20.50 2.98
CA GLN A 94 12.45 -21.77 3.70
C GLN A 94 10.96 -22.14 3.73
N ALA A 95 10.56 -23.18 3.01
CA ALA A 95 9.25 -23.87 2.95
C ALA A 95 7.96 -23.03 2.75
N ILE A 96 7.72 -21.95 3.51
CA ILE A 96 6.49 -21.12 3.45
C ILE A 96 6.86 -19.67 3.07
N PRO A 97 6.54 -19.23 1.84
CA PRO A 97 6.88 -17.88 1.38
C PRO A 97 6.03 -16.83 2.09
N GLY A 98 6.70 -15.91 2.80
CA GLY A 98 6.03 -14.73 3.34
C GLY A 98 5.57 -13.75 2.24
N PRO A 99 4.69 -12.77 2.57
CA PRO A 99 4.12 -11.86 1.58
C PRO A 99 5.15 -11.08 0.75
N LEU A 100 6.24 -10.61 1.37
CA LEU A 100 7.31 -9.90 0.65
C LEU A 100 8.04 -10.81 -0.35
N HIS A 101 8.26 -12.09 0.00
CA HIS A 101 8.87 -13.05 -0.91
C HIS A 101 7.95 -13.33 -2.10
N LEU A 102 6.64 -13.42 -1.87
CA LEU A 102 5.64 -13.56 -2.94
C LEU A 102 5.63 -12.35 -3.87
N LEU A 103 5.75 -11.13 -3.34
CA LEU A 103 5.87 -9.91 -4.15
C LEU A 103 7.16 -9.88 -4.97
N CYS A 104 8.30 -10.25 -4.35
CA CYS A 104 9.59 -10.32 -5.07
C CYS A 104 9.54 -11.35 -6.20
N ARG A 105 8.86 -12.49 -5.98
CA ARG A 105 8.68 -13.55 -6.99
C ARG A 105 7.73 -13.12 -8.10
N ALA A 106 6.63 -12.45 -7.78
CA ALA A 106 5.62 -12.04 -8.75
C ALA A 106 6.03 -10.84 -9.61
N TYR A 107 6.92 -9.98 -9.09
CA TYR A 107 7.38 -8.77 -9.78
C TYR A 107 8.91 -8.70 -9.82
N PRO A 108 9.58 -9.62 -10.54
CA PRO A 108 11.05 -9.70 -10.58
C PRO A 108 11.70 -8.43 -11.15
N ASP A 109 11.04 -7.77 -12.12
CA ASP A 109 11.53 -6.53 -12.73
C ASP A 109 11.59 -5.39 -11.70
N ILE A 110 10.56 -5.29 -10.86
CA ILE A 110 10.52 -4.28 -9.78
C ILE A 110 11.54 -4.66 -8.70
N ALA A 111 11.66 -5.94 -8.36
CA ALA A 111 12.60 -6.41 -7.34
C ALA A 111 14.05 -6.14 -7.73
N SER A 112 14.40 -6.29 -9.01
CA SER A 112 15.74 -6.05 -9.54
C SER A 112 16.03 -4.58 -9.86
N ALA A 113 14.99 -3.74 -9.99
CA ALA A 113 15.15 -2.32 -10.28
C ALA A 113 15.98 -1.58 -9.19
N ARG A 114 16.94 -0.77 -9.66
CA ARG A 114 17.75 0.11 -8.80
C ARG A 114 17.07 1.47 -8.68
N ILE A 115 16.08 1.55 -7.79
CA ILE A 115 15.34 2.79 -7.51
C ILE A 115 16.10 3.59 -6.44
N PRO A 116 16.37 4.90 -6.65
CA PRO A 116 17.02 5.72 -5.63
C PRO A 116 16.16 5.81 -4.37
N ARG A 117 16.76 5.49 -3.22
CA ARG A 117 16.14 5.50 -1.90
C ARG A 117 16.21 6.88 -1.28
N ASN A 118 15.56 7.82 -1.92
CA ASN A 118 15.55 9.20 -1.44
C ASN A 118 14.53 9.31 -0.30
N MET A 119 14.87 10.03 0.77
CA MET A 119 13.83 10.64 1.59
C MET A 119 12.93 11.45 0.68
N ALA A 120 11.61 11.36 0.90
CA ALA A 120 10.68 12.27 0.27
C ALA A 120 11.26 13.68 0.49
N ARG A 121 11.51 14.39 -0.61
CA ARG A 121 12.01 15.76 -0.56
C ARG A 121 11.11 16.50 0.42
N ASP A 122 11.69 17.16 1.42
CA ASP A 122 10.93 18.01 2.33
C ASP A 122 9.96 18.86 1.49
N LEU A 123 8.66 18.73 1.75
CA LEU A 123 7.68 19.57 1.07
C LEU A 123 8.12 21.02 1.31
N PRO A 124 8.19 21.90 0.28
CA PRO A 124 8.44 23.31 0.51
C PRO A 124 7.45 23.83 1.57
N GLY A 125 7.97 24.22 2.74
CA GLY A 125 7.17 24.60 3.89
C GLY A 125 7.18 23.61 5.07
N SER A 126 7.53 22.33 4.93
CA SER A 126 7.43 21.29 6.00
C SER A 126 8.15 21.61 7.33
N ARG A 127 8.95 22.68 7.38
CA ARG A 127 9.48 23.28 8.61
C ARG A 127 8.38 23.75 9.60
N TRP A 128 7.14 23.98 9.15
CA TRP A 128 6.00 24.32 10.05
C TRP A 128 5.49 23.13 10.89
N LEU A 129 5.89 21.88 10.58
CA LEU A 129 5.54 20.69 11.37
C LEU A 129 6.61 20.34 12.43
N GLN A 130 7.66 21.15 12.59
CA GLN A 130 8.58 21.02 13.72
C GLN A 130 7.92 21.60 14.98
N LEU A 131 6.82 21.00 15.43
CA LEU A 131 6.38 21.16 16.80
C LEU A 131 7.46 20.50 17.66
N LYS A 132 8.29 21.31 18.32
CA LYS A 132 9.16 20.83 19.39
C LYS A 132 8.26 20.36 20.53
N ALA A 133 7.97 19.07 20.56
CA ALA A 133 7.31 18.46 21.70
C ALA A 133 8.37 18.23 22.78
N GLU A 134 8.51 19.19 23.69
CA GLU A 134 9.28 19.01 24.92
C GLU A 134 8.35 18.36 25.96
N VAL A 135 8.75 17.18 26.46
CA VAL A 135 8.01 16.47 27.50
C VAL A 135 8.58 16.93 28.83
N GLY A 136 7.82 17.73 29.58
CA GLY A 136 8.19 18.18 30.93
C GLY A 136 8.34 17.00 31.90
N GLU A 137 9.19 17.15 32.93
CA GLU A 137 9.42 16.09 33.91
C GLU A 137 8.20 15.86 34.81
N SER A 138 7.32 16.87 34.91
CA SER A 138 6.04 16.82 35.62
C SER A 138 4.87 17.33 34.76
N LYS A 139 3.65 16.86 35.08
CA LYS A 139 2.40 17.30 34.44
C LYS A 139 2.18 18.81 34.59
N GLU A 140 2.58 19.39 35.71
CA GLU A 140 2.41 20.81 36.02
C GLU A 140 3.31 21.68 35.12
N GLU A 141 4.56 21.26 34.96
CA GLU A 141 5.56 21.93 34.12
C GLU A 141 5.18 21.89 32.62
N ALA A 142 4.59 20.78 32.17
CA ALA A 142 4.06 20.64 30.81
C ALA A 142 2.85 21.56 30.54
N ILE A 143 2.02 21.85 31.55
CA ILE A 143 0.88 22.77 31.42
C ILE A 143 1.37 24.22 31.34
N GLU A 144 2.40 24.58 32.11
CA GLU A 144 2.95 25.94 32.09
C GLU A 144 3.66 26.26 30.77
N THR A 145 4.50 25.34 30.27
CA THR A 145 5.15 25.47 28.96
C THR A 145 4.14 25.55 27.81
N HIS A 146 3.05 24.76 27.88
CA HIS A 146 1.98 24.86 26.87
C HIS A 146 1.24 26.21 26.91
N ARG A 147 1.00 26.75 28.11
CA ARG A 147 0.35 28.07 28.27
C ARG A 147 1.23 29.22 27.77
N THR A 148 2.54 29.16 28.02
CA THR A 148 3.47 30.18 27.52
C THR A 148 3.62 30.12 26.01
N ALA A 149 3.70 28.93 25.43
CA ALA A 149 3.81 28.75 23.97
C ALA A 149 2.56 29.20 23.18
N LEU A 150 1.41 29.42 23.83
CA LEU A 150 0.18 29.93 23.19
C LEU A 150 0.06 31.46 23.22
N LEU A 151 0.90 32.15 23.99
CA LEU A 151 0.87 33.61 24.14
C LEU A 151 1.89 34.34 23.23
N ASP A 152 2.85 33.62 22.64
CA ASP A 152 3.78 34.07 21.60
C ASP A 152 3.24 33.79 20.19
#